data_AF-K2A4J9-F1
#
_entry.id   AF-K2A4J9-F1
#
_cell.length_a   1.000
_cell.length_b   1.000
_cell.length_c   1.000
_cell.angle_alpha   90.00
_cell.angle_beta   90.00
_cell.angle_gamma   90.00
#
_symmetry.space_group_name_H-M   'P 1'
#
loop_
_entity.id
_entity.type
_entity.pdbx_description
1 polymer ?
#
loop_
_entity_poly.entity_id
_entity_poly.type
_entity_poly.pdbx_seq_one_letter_code
_entity_poly.pdbx_strand_id
1 'polypeptide(L)'
;MPHKLFRAVFLNNTPLLDVRSPGEFAQGAFPQAINIPLLNDEERAQVGTCYAQKGQTAAIALGHNLVSGEVKKNRMALWIDFATKNPQTLIYCARGGLRSQIVQTWLQDAGISLPRIEGGYKALRGYLLEQIDHISPRLPLIVLGGFTGSGKTRLLKQCAHHIDLEALANHRGSAFGSQFTAQPTSQNFENSLAIRLIKLSRKDPAQLLLEDESHLIGKLLIPPVLFYRMSESPLLVLETPIEERARNVLGEYVIDEWTTRYQHLPNGHNELALMLKTKLKKISKKLGGALFNEIAGDIDKATEQHMSASTFDSHLVWTQKLLTRYYDPMYAHHLGKNQSRVIYRGQTNDILTKILTQTLE
;
A
#
# COMPACT_ATOMS: atom_id res chain seq x y z
N MET A 1 -15.67 -23.12 -13.55
CA MET A 1 -14.93 -21.92 -13.98
C MET A 1 -14.04 -21.42 -12.85
N PRO A 2 -12.70 -21.44 -13.01
CA PRO A 2 -11.74 -21.03 -11.98
C PRO A 2 -12.01 -19.63 -11.39
N HIS A 3 -12.55 -18.71 -12.19
CA HIS A 3 -12.85 -17.32 -11.77
C HIS A 3 -13.82 -17.22 -10.59
N LYS A 4 -14.85 -18.07 -10.50
CA LYS A 4 -15.78 -18.05 -9.35
C LYS A 4 -15.07 -18.44 -8.04
N LEU A 5 -14.18 -19.42 -8.12
CA LEU A 5 -13.36 -19.86 -6.99
C LEU A 5 -12.39 -18.74 -6.59
N PHE A 6 -11.62 -18.17 -7.53
CA PHE A 6 -10.67 -17.11 -7.24
C PHE A 6 -11.34 -15.87 -6.63
N ARG A 7 -12.53 -15.50 -7.13
CA ARG A 7 -13.31 -14.42 -6.51
C ARG A 7 -13.64 -14.71 -5.06
N ALA A 8 -14.11 -15.93 -4.75
CA ALA A 8 -14.46 -16.32 -3.39
C ALA A 8 -13.25 -16.30 -2.45
N VAL A 9 -12.07 -16.73 -2.91
CA VAL A 9 -10.82 -16.68 -2.14
C VAL A 9 -10.55 -15.29 -1.57
N PHE A 10 -10.64 -14.26 -2.41
CA PHE A 10 -10.33 -12.89 -1.99
C PHE A 10 -11.48 -12.21 -1.25
N LEU A 11 -12.72 -12.56 -1.56
CA LEU A 11 -13.88 -12.04 -0.83
C LEU A 11 -13.95 -12.53 0.61
N ASN A 12 -13.62 -13.81 0.82
CA ASN A 12 -13.74 -14.45 2.13
C ASN A 12 -12.44 -14.38 2.94
N ASN A 13 -11.39 -13.76 2.40
CA ASN A 13 -10.04 -13.79 2.99
C ASN A 13 -9.57 -15.22 3.28
N THR A 14 -9.85 -16.16 2.37
CA THR A 14 -9.47 -17.56 2.56
C THR A 14 -7.97 -17.65 2.76
N PRO A 15 -7.49 -18.29 3.85
CA PRO A 15 -6.06 -18.40 4.14
C PRO A 15 -5.32 -19.06 2.97
N LEU A 16 -4.13 -18.55 2.65
CA LEU A 16 -3.31 -19.11 1.59
C LEU A 16 -1.95 -19.55 2.12
N LEU A 17 -1.54 -20.77 1.77
CA LEU A 17 -0.21 -21.30 2.06
C LEU A 17 0.66 -21.18 0.81
N ASP A 18 1.56 -20.20 0.81
CA ASP A 18 2.55 -20.00 -0.24
C ASP A 18 3.79 -20.84 0.03
N VAL A 19 4.03 -21.87 -0.81
CA VAL A 19 5.18 -22.77 -0.68
C VAL A 19 6.34 -22.39 -1.61
N ARG A 20 6.29 -21.19 -2.22
CA ARG A 20 7.42 -20.62 -2.98
C ARG A 20 8.56 -20.20 -2.03
N SER A 21 9.72 -19.88 -2.59
CA SER A 21 10.84 -19.41 -1.76
C SER A 21 10.57 -18.01 -1.17
N PRO A 22 11.26 -17.61 -0.09
CA PRO A 22 11.09 -16.31 0.53
C PRO A 22 11.30 -15.14 -0.46
N GLY A 23 12.27 -15.22 -1.36
CA GLY A 23 12.50 -14.21 -2.40
C GLY A 23 11.34 -14.08 -3.39
N GLU A 24 10.70 -15.19 -3.79
CA GLU A 24 9.50 -15.15 -4.62
C GLU A 24 8.30 -14.50 -3.88
N PHE A 25 8.18 -14.75 -2.57
CA PHE A 25 7.15 -14.16 -1.72
C PHE A 25 7.38 -12.65 -1.52
N ALA A 26 8.62 -12.23 -1.27
CA ALA A 26 9.01 -10.84 -1.11
C ALA A 26 8.78 -10.01 -2.40
N GLN A 27 8.92 -10.62 -3.57
CA GLN A 27 8.64 -9.97 -4.85
C GLN A 27 7.14 -9.67 -5.02
N GLY A 28 6.26 -10.54 -4.54
CA GLY A 28 4.82 -10.37 -4.63
C GLY A 28 4.06 -11.51 -3.97
N ALA A 29 3.10 -11.18 -3.12
CA ALA A 29 2.26 -12.09 -2.36
C ALA A 29 0.83 -11.52 -2.23
N PHE A 30 -0.07 -12.33 -1.69
CA PHE A 30 -1.42 -11.88 -1.33
C PHE A 30 -1.47 -11.50 0.15
N PRO A 31 -2.24 -10.48 0.56
CA PRO A 31 -2.29 -10.02 1.95
C PRO A 31 -2.64 -11.12 2.97
N GLN A 32 -3.46 -12.09 2.57
CA GLN A 32 -3.89 -13.20 3.43
C GLN A 32 -3.01 -14.47 3.31
N ALA A 33 -1.88 -14.38 2.61
CA ALA A 33 -0.97 -15.51 2.43
C ALA A 33 0.13 -15.54 3.50
N ILE A 34 0.46 -16.74 3.98
CA ILE A 34 1.67 -17.02 4.74
C ILE A 34 2.68 -17.76 3.87
N ASN A 35 3.97 -17.44 4.03
CA ASN A 35 5.03 -18.19 3.37
C ASN A 35 5.61 -19.25 4.30
N ILE A 36 5.41 -20.52 3.94
CA ILE A 36 6.13 -21.65 4.57
C ILE A 36 6.75 -22.44 3.41
N PRO A 37 7.99 -22.12 3.03
CA PRO A 37 8.56 -22.53 1.75
C PRO A 37 8.80 -24.04 1.68
N LEU A 38 8.56 -24.64 0.51
CA LEU A 38 9.09 -25.99 0.23
C LEU A 38 10.61 -25.94 0.06
N LEU A 39 11.14 -24.87 -0.54
CA LEU A 39 12.57 -24.64 -0.75
C LEU A 39 12.89 -23.21 -0.35
N ASN A 40 13.97 -22.99 0.41
CA ASN A 40 14.52 -21.64 0.60
C ASN A 40 15.13 -21.11 -0.72
N ASP A 41 15.66 -19.88 -0.71
CA ASP A 41 16.15 -19.25 -1.95
C ASP A 41 17.36 -19.97 -2.54
N GLU A 42 18.29 -20.45 -1.70
CA GLU A 42 19.47 -21.21 -2.09
C GLU A 42 19.09 -22.58 -2.67
N GLU A 43 18.26 -23.34 -1.95
CA GLU A 43 17.75 -24.64 -2.38
C GLU A 43 16.96 -24.52 -3.68
N ARG A 44 16.13 -23.48 -3.82
CA ARG A 44 15.40 -23.21 -5.06
C ARG A 44 16.35 -22.93 -6.22
N ALA A 45 17.43 -22.16 -5.99
CA ALA A 45 18.44 -21.91 -7.01
C ALA A 45 19.15 -23.21 -7.43
N GLN A 46 19.54 -24.06 -6.48
CA GLN A 46 20.17 -25.35 -6.76
C GLN A 46 19.26 -26.29 -7.57
N VAL A 47 18.00 -26.43 -7.15
CA VAL A 47 17.00 -27.26 -7.85
C VAL A 47 16.71 -26.69 -9.23
N GLY A 48 16.61 -25.37 -9.38
CA GLY A 48 16.42 -24.71 -10.66
C GLY A 48 17.57 -24.95 -11.64
N THR A 49 18.82 -24.83 -11.17
CA THR A 49 20.02 -25.12 -11.96
C THR A 49 20.09 -26.60 -12.35
N CYS A 50 19.80 -27.51 -11.42
CA CYS A 50 19.75 -28.95 -11.70
C CYS A 50 18.69 -29.28 -12.76
N TYR A 51 17.50 -28.66 -12.68
CA TYR A 51 16.46 -28.83 -13.67
C TYR A 51 16.92 -28.39 -15.07
N ALA A 52 17.55 -27.22 -15.16
CA ALA A 52 18.04 -26.69 -16.44
C ALA A 52 19.17 -27.55 -17.05
N GLN A 53 20.04 -28.12 -16.23
CA GLN A 53 21.22 -28.86 -16.69
C GLN A 53 20.99 -30.37 -16.85
N LYS A 54 20.17 -30.97 -15.99
CA LYS A 54 20.05 -32.43 -15.83
C LYS A 54 18.61 -32.94 -15.92
N GLY A 55 17.65 -32.05 -16.18
CA GLY A 55 16.24 -32.39 -16.38
C GLY A 55 15.44 -32.61 -15.09
N GLN A 56 14.15 -32.91 -15.27
CA GLN A 56 13.16 -32.94 -14.19
C GLN A 56 13.45 -34.00 -13.13
N THR A 57 13.76 -35.24 -13.53
CA THR A 57 13.99 -36.36 -12.60
C THR A 57 15.14 -36.07 -11.64
N ALA A 58 16.25 -35.53 -12.15
CA ALA A 58 17.41 -35.16 -11.32
C ALA A 58 17.09 -34.02 -10.36
N ALA A 59 16.30 -33.03 -10.79
CA ALA A 59 15.87 -31.92 -9.93
C ALA A 59 14.94 -32.37 -8.80
N ILE A 60 14.04 -33.33 -9.07
CA ILE A 60 13.16 -33.94 -8.07
C ILE A 60 13.99 -34.70 -7.03
N ALA A 61 14.91 -35.55 -7.47
CA ALA A 61 15.80 -36.28 -6.58
C ALA A 61 16.63 -35.34 -5.70
N LEU A 62 17.19 -34.28 -6.28
CA LEU A 62 17.90 -33.25 -5.53
C LEU A 62 16.98 -32.56 -4.51
N GLY A 63 15.76 -32.18 -4.90
CA GLY A 63 14.80 -31.57 -4.00
C GLY A 63 14.45 -32.47 -2.80
N HIS A 64 14.27 -33.77 -3.01
CA HIS A 64 14.06 -34.72 -1.92
C HIS A 64 15.26 -34.84 -0.99
N ASN A 65 16.48 -34.80 -1.53
CA ASN A 65 17.69 -34.84 -0.72
C ASN A 65 17.84 -33.57 0.14
N LEU A 66 17.59 -32.40 -0.45
CA LEU A 66 17.65 -31.10 0.26
C LEU A 66 16.57 -30.99 1.34
N VAL A 67 15.37 -31.51 1.07
CA VAL A 67 14.23 -31.49 2.00
C VAL A 67 14.05 -32.88 2.63
N SER A 68 15.03 -33.28 3.42
CA SER A 68 15.07 -34.56 4.13
C SER A 68 15.37 -34.38 5.63
N GLY A 69 15.29 -35.47 6.40
CA GLY A 69 15.63 -35.48 7.83
C GLY A 69 14.95 -34.37 8.63
N GLU A 70 15.73 -33.64 9.41
CA GLU A 70 15.25 -32.59 10.31
C GLU A 70 14.65 -31.39 9.55
N VAL A 71 15.16 -31.07 8.35
CA VAL A 71 14.63 -29.99 7.51
C VAL A 71 13.19 -30.29 7.11
N LYS A 72 12.94 -31.51 6.63
CA LYS A 72 11.58 -31.95 6.29
C LYS A 72 10.67 -31.96 7.52
N LYS A 73 11.16 -32.48 8.65
CA LYS A 73 10.39 -32.54 9.91
C LYS A 73 9.96 -31.16 10.38
N ASN A 74 10.87 -30.19 10.37
CA ASN A 74 10.58 -28.80 10.75
C ASN A 74 9.56 -28.14 9.81
N ARG A 75 9.72 -28.31 8.49
CA ARG A 75 8.75 -27.76 7.52
C ARG A 75 7.37 -28.42 7.67
N MET A 76 7.32 -29.74 7.86
CA MET A 76 6.09 -30.48 8.12
C MET A 76 5.39 -29.99 9.38
N ALA A 77 6.11 -29.78 10.48
CA ALA A 77 5.54 -29.27 11.71
C ALA A 77 4.89 -27.88 11.51
N LEU A 78 5.55 -26.99 10.78
CA LEU A 78 5.00 -25.66 10.45
C LEU A 78 3.76 -25.73 9.56
N TRP A 79 3.77 -26.58 8.52
CA TRP A 79 2.60 -26.76 7.65
C TRP A 79 1.42 -27.38 8.40
N ILE A 80 1.66 -28.39 9.24
CA ILE A 80 0.64 -29.05 10.06
C ILE A 80 0.02 -28.06 11.05
N ASP A 81 0.84 -27.31 11.78
CA ASP A 81 0.37 -26.32 12.75
C ASP A 81 -0.51 -25.26 12.08
N PHE A 82 -0.05 -24.71 10.94
CA PHE A 82 -0.80 -23.72 10.21
C PHE A 82 -2.12 -24.27 9.65
N ALA A 83 -2.09 -25.45 9.03
CA ALA A 83 -3.25 -26.08 8.43
C ALA A 83 -4.31 -26.47 9.47
N THR A 84 -3.89 -26.95 10.63
CA THR A 84 -4.79 -27.30 11.74
C THR A 84 -5.52 -26.07 12.29
N LYS A 85 -4.80 -24.94 12.40
CA LYS A 85 -5.39 -23.65 12.80
C LYS A 85 -6.26 -23.03 11.70
N ASN A 86 -6.03 -23.39 10.44
CA ASN A 86 -6.66 -22.78 9.27
C ASN A 86 -7.15 -23.86 8.27
N PRO A 87 -8.21 -24.63 8.60
CA PRO A 87 -8.61 -25.80 7.81
C PRO A 87 -9.13 -25.46 6.40
N GLN A 88 -9.50 -24.20 6.13
CA GLN A 88 -9.91 -23.74 4.80
C GLN A 88 -8.75 -23.29 3.91
N THR A 89 -7.50 -23.51 4.33
CA THR A 89 -6.32 -23.05 3.62
C THR A 89 -6.22 -23.63 2.22
N LEU A 90 -5.82 -22.81 1.25
CA LEU A 90 -5.46 -23.27 -0.10
C LEU A 90 -3.95 -23.18 -0.30
N ILE A 91 -3.36 -24.26 -0.82
CA ILE A 91 -1.91 -24.32 -1.10
C ILE A 91 -1.64 -23.82 -2.51
N TYR A 92 -0.60 -23.00 -2.68
CA TYR A 92 -0.12 -22.64 -4.01
C TYR A 92 1.41 -22.55 -4.09
N CYS A 93 1.93 -22.76 -5.30
CA CYS A 93 3.28 -22.35 -5.68
C CYS A 93 3.20 -21.40 -6.89
N ALA A 94 4.32 -21.08 -7.55
CA ALA A 94 4.34 -20.09 -8.64
C ALA A 94 3.33 -20.36 -9.77
N ARG A 95 3.18 -21.62 -10.16
CA ARG A 95 2.31 -22.03 -11.30
C ARG A 95 1.36 -23.18 -10.95
N GLY A 96 1.20 -23.50 -9.67
CA GLY A 96 0.40 -24.65 -9.26
C GLY A 96 0.95 -25.96 -9.84
N GLY A 97 2.27 -26.14 -9.80
CA GLY A 97 2.95 -27.35 -10.27
C GLY A 97 3.42 -28.23 -9.12
N LEU A 98 4.54 -28.91 -9.37
CA LEU A 98 5.06 -29.97 -8.50
C LEU A 98 5.34 -29.53 -7.06
N ARG A 99 5.85 -28.30 -6.83
CA ARG A 99 6.18 -27.83 -5.46
C ARG A 99 4.96 -27.86 -4.54
N SER A 100 3.84 -27.29 -4.98
CA SER A 100 2.59 -27.32 -4.22
C SER A 100 1.97 -28.71 -4.14
N GLN A 101 2.21 -29.57 -5.14
CA GLN A 101 1.74 -30.96 -5.11
C GLN A 101 2.52 -31.78 -4.07
N ILE A 102 3.84 -31.65 -3.98
CA ILE A 102 4.67 -32.35 -2.98
C ILE A 102 4.20 -32.00 -1.56
N VAL A 103 4.03 -30.71 -1.27
CA VAL A 103 3.57 -30.28 0.07
C VAL A 103 2.15 -30.80 0.35
N GLN A 104 1.26 -30.76 -0.65
CA GLN A 104 -0.09 -31.31 -0.53
C GLN A 104 -0.06 -32.82 -0.23
N THR A 105 0.75 -33.59 -0.95
CA THR A 105 0.88 -35.04 -0.72
C THR A 105 1.44 -35.34 0.67
N TRP A 106 2.50 -34.65 1.11
CA TRP A 106 3.06 -34.91 2.45
C TRP A 106 2.09 -34.53 3.57
N LEU A 107 1.31 -33.46 3.42
CA LEU A 107 0.24 -33.13 4.35
C LEU A 107 -0.85 -34.20 4.34
N GLN A 108 -1.23 -34.70 3.17
CA GLN A 108 -2.22 -35.77 3.04
C GLN A 108 -1.74 -37.06 3.72
N ASP A 109 -0.47 -37.42 3.56
CA ASP A 109 0.16 -38.57 4.24
C ASP A 109 0.13 -38.41 5.77
N ALA A 110 0.16 -37.16 6.25
CA ALA A 110 0.03 -36.81 7.67
C ALA A 110 -1.45 -36.62 8.12
N GLY A 111 -2.43 -36.97 7.28
CA GLY A 111 -3.85 -36.89 7.60
C GLY A 111 -4.51 -35.53 7.39
N ILE A 112 -3.80 -34.56 6.78
CA ILE A 112 -4.31 -33.21 6.51
C ILE A 112 -4.59 -33.03 5.02
N SER A 113 -5.85 -32.80 4.67
CA SER A 113 -6.25 -32.54 3.28
C SER A 113 -6.47 -31.04 3.05
N LEU A 114 -5.61 -30.43 2.25
CA LEU A 114 -5.78 -29.04 1.78
C LEU A 114 -5.93 -29.00 0.26
N PRO A 115 -6.85 -28.20 -0.31
CA PRO A 115 -6.96 -28.01 -1.74
C PRO A 115 -5.76 -27.21 -2.28
N ARG A 116 -5.47 -27.42 -3.57
CA ARG A 116 -4.41 -26.72 -4.29
C ARG A 116 -4.99 -25.75 -5.31
N ILE A 117 -4.39 -24.56 -5.41
CA ILE A 117 -4.72 -23.59 -6.46
C ILE A 117 -4.09 -24.04 -7.78
N GLU A 118 -4.95 -24.35 -8.75
CA GLU A 118 -4.54 -24.59 -10.13
C GLU A 118 -3.95 -23.31 -10.75
N GLY A 119 -2.82 -23.44 -11.45
CA GLY A 119 -2.10 -22.29 -12.01
C GLY A 119 -1.39 -21.39 -10.99
N GLY A 120 -1.60 -21.63 -9.69
CA GLY A 120 -0.86 -21.03 -8.58
C GLY A 120 -0.91 -19.51 -8.49
N TYR A 121 0.17 -18.89 -8.00
CA TYR A 121 0.31 -17.44 -7.89
C TYR A 121 0.05 -16.73 -9.24
N LYS A 122 0.57 -17.29 -10.35
CA LYS A 122 0.39 -16.73 -11.68
C LYS A 122 -1.09 -16.60 -12.06
N ALA A 123 -1.89 -17.63 -11.81
CA ALA A 123 -3.31 -17.62 -12.16
C ALA A 123 -4.11 -16.69 -11.24
N LEU A 124 -3.87 -16.72 -9.92
CA LEU A 124 -4.53 -15.82 -8.97
C LEU A 124 -4.21 -14.35 -9.28
N ARG A 125 -2.94 -14.04 -9.57
CA ARG A 125 -2.52 -12.69 -9.93
C ARG A 125 -3.09 -12.25 -11.28
N GLY A 126 -3.08 -13.12 -12.30
CA GLY A 126 -3.70 -12.83 -13.59
C GLY A 126 -5.18 -12.46 -13.43
N TYR A 127 -5.90 -13.24 -12.62
CA TYR A 127 -7.28 -12.94 -12.26
C TYR A 127 -7.43 -11.58 -11.58
N LEU A 128 -6.59 -11.24 -10.59
CA LEU A 128 -6.65 -9.94 -9.92
C LEU A 128 -6.44 -8.77 -10.88
N LEU A 129 -5.48 -8.87 -11.81
CA LEU A 129 -5.23 -7.84 -12.82
C LEU A 129 -6.44 -7.67 -13.74
N GLU A 130 -7.01 -8.77 -14.24
CA GLU A 130 -8.23 -8.72 -15.05
C GLU A 130 -9.41 -8.08 -14.30
N GLN A 131 -9.50 -8.29 -12.98
CA GLN A 131 -10.54 -7.64 -12.18
C GLN A 131 -10.35 -6.12 -12.08
N ILE A 132 -9.11 -5.61 -12.08
CA ILE A 132 -8.88 -4.16 -12.14
C ILE A 132 -9.45 -3.61 -13.44
N ASP A 133 -9.12 -4.23 -14.57
CA ASP A 133 -9.57 -3.78 -15.90
C ASP A 133 -11.11 -3.89 -16.05
N HIS A 134 -11.69 -4.93 -15.46
CA HIS A 134 -13.14 -5.14 -15.52
C HIS A 134 -13.91 -4.21 -14.57
N ILE A 135 -13.45 -4.01 -13.34
CA ILE A 135 -14.21 -3.27 -12.31
C ILE A 135 -14.05 -1.76 -12.51
N SER A 136 -12.83 -1.28 -12.77
CA SER A 136 -12.50 0.15 -12.72
C SER A 136 -13.38 1.03 -13.62
N PRO A 137 -13.67 0.69 -14.89
CA PRO A 137 -14.50 1.54 -15.77
C PRO A 137 -15.93 1.75 -15.27
N ARG A 138 -16.45 0.84 -14.44
CA ARG A 138 -17.86 0.81 -14.00
C ARG A 138 -18.07 1.37 -12.60
N LEU A 139 -16.99 1.84 -11.95
CA LEU A 139 -17.08 2.38 -10.60
C LEU A 139 -17.89 3.68 -10.59
N PRO A 140 -18.86 3.85 -9.68
CA PRO A 140 -19.49 5.13 -9.40
C PRO A 140 -18.53 6.01 -8.58
N LEU A 141 -17.41 6.37 -9.18
CA LEU A 141 -16.27 7.00 -8.52
C LEU A 141 -16.47 8.51 -8.35
N ILE A 142 -16.10 9.02 -7.18
CA ILE A 142 -15.93 10.44 -6.87
C ILE A 142 -14.53 10.63 -6.34
N VAL A 143 -13.81 11.59 -6.88
CA VAL A 143 -12.46 11.93 -6.45
C VAL A 143 -12.52 13.00 -5.37
N LEU A 144 -11.79 12.80 -4.27
CA LEU A 144 -11.61 13.78 -3.21
C LEU A 144 -10.27 14.49 -3.39
N GLY A 145 -10.34 15.73 -3.88
CA GLY A 145 -9.24 16.67 -3.93
C GLY A 145 -9.19 17.58 -2.70
N GLY A 146 -8.13 18.37 -2.63
CA GLY A 146 -7.86 19.31 -1.54
C GLY A 146 -6.37 19.55 -1.42
N PHE A 147 -6.01 20.76 -0.98
CA PHE A 147 -4.62 21.16 -0.80
C PHE A 147 -3.87 20.24 0.19
N THR A 148 -2.54 20.23 0.14
CA THR A 148 -1.71 19.46 1.10
C THR A 148 -2.03 19.86 2.55
N GLY A 149 -2.20 18.87 3.43
CA GLY A 149 -2.60 19.09 4.82
C GLY A 149 -4.11 19.30 5.05
N SER A 150 -4.96 19.26 4.02
CA SER A 150 -6.41 19.42 4.18
C SER A 150 -7.11 18.32 4.97
N GLY A 151 -6.44 17.18 5.23
CA GLY A 151 -7.05 16.07 5.97
C GLY A 151 -7.94 15.15 5.12
N LYS A 152 -7.69 15.08 3.80
CA LYS A 152 -8.40 14.18 2.86
C LYS A 152 -8.51 12.75 3.37
N THR A 153 -7.40 12.16 3.80
CA THR A 153 -7.35 10.79 4.32
C THR A 153 -8.20 10.63 5.59
N ARG A 154 -8.30 11.65 6.45
CA ARG A 154 -9.17 11.65 7.64
C ARG A 154 -10.65 11.68 7.25
N LEU A 155 -11.01 12.44 6.21
CA LEU A 155 -12.37 12.45 5.67
C LEU A 155 -12.72 11.11 5.03
N LEU A 156 -11.85 10.57 4.18
CA LEU A 156 -12.07 9.30 3.48
C LEU A 156 -12.35 8.13 4.42
N LYS A 157 -11.62 8.05 5.53
CA LYS A 157 -11.80 6.99 6.53
C LYS A 157 -13.16 7.05 7.24
N GLN A 158 -13.86 8.18 7.19
CA GLN A 158 -15.23 8.33 7.70
C GLN A 158 -16.28 7.82 6.70
N CYS A 159 -15.91 7.63 5.43
CA CYS A 159 -16.80 7.10 4.41
C CYS A 159 -16.74 5.57 4.38
N ALA A 160 -17.88 4.88 4.37
CA ALA A 160 -17.90 3.40 4.34
C ALA A 160 -17.36 2.81 3.01
N HIS A 161 -17.50 3.56 1.91
CA HIS A 161 -17.11 3.16 0.56
C HIS A 161 -15.99 4.08 0.06
N HIS A 162 -14.74 3.73 0.41
CA HIS A 162 -13.57 4.46 -0.05
C HIS A 162 -12.41 3.55 -0.47
N ILE A 163 -11.50 4.09 -1.28
CA ILE A 163 -10.16 3.55 -1.52
C ILE A 163 -9.15 4.61 -1.10
N ASP A 164 -8.38 4.30 -0.06
CA ASP A 164 -7.21 5.05 0.38
C ASP A 164 -6.00 4.51 -0.39
N LEU A 165 -5.65 5.19 -1.48
CA LEU A 165 -4.59 4.73 -2.38
C LEU A 165 -3.22 4.91 -1.74
N GLU A 166 -3.04 5.96 -0.93
CA GLU A 166 -1.80 6.19 -0.20
C GLU A 166 -1.53 5.10 0.82
N ALA A 167 -2.55 4.64 1.56
CA ALA A 167 -2.42 3.53 2.48
C ALA A 167 -2.06 2.22 1.76
N LEU A 168 -2.67 1.94 0.60
CA LEU A 168 -2.29 0.79 -0.22
C LEU A 168 -0.86 0.89 -0.75
N ALA A 169 -0.40 2.10 -1.04
CA ALA A 169 0.95 2.40 -1.52
C ALA A 169 1.98 2.56 -0.40
N ASN A 170 1.57 2.46 0.87
CA ASN A 170 2.37 2.80 2.04
C ASN A 170 3.09 4.15 1.86
N HIS A 171 2.32 5.17 1.51
CA HIS A 171 2.75 6.51 1.17
C HIS A 171 2.02 7.55 2.05
N ARG A 172 2.44 8.80 2.01
CA ARG A 172 1.75 9.96 2.63
C ARG A 172 1.74 11.12 1.64
N GLY A 173 0.67 11.90 1.60
CA GLY A 173 0.48 12.88 0.53
C GLY A 173 1.34 14.12 0.71
N SER A 174 2.52 14.14 0.09
CA SER A 174 3.36 15.32 -0.19
C SER A 174 4.80 14.90 -0.54
N ALA A 175 5.71 15.85 -0.80
CA ALA A 175 7.13 15.55 -0.93
C ALA A 175 7.81 15.16 0.41
N PHE A 176 7.14 15.37 1.54
CA PHE A 176 7.52 14.77 2.83
C PHE A 176 7.01 13.32 2.97
N GLY A 177 6.32 12.83 1.94
CA GLY A 177 5.42 11.69 1.89
C GLY A 177 5.99 10.28 1.95
N SER A 178 7.31 10.12 1.85
CA SER A 178 7.90 8.79 2.06
C SER A 178 7.70 8.39 3.53
N GLN A 179 6.95 7.30 3.76
CA GLN A 179 6.95 6.61 5.04
C GLN A 179 8.34 6.01 5.30
N PHE A 180 8.67 5.78 6.57
CA PHE A 180 9.93 5.11 6.92
C PHE A 180 9.93 3.64 6.46
N THR A 181 8.76 2.99 6.47
CA THR A 181 8.57 1.66 5.89
C THR A 181 8.57 1.75 4.36
N ALA A 182 9.19 0.78 3.69
CA ALA A 182 9.28 0.78 2.24
C ALA A 182 7.90 0.68 1.59
N GLN A 183 7.71 1.38 0.47
CA GLN A 183 6.54 1.14 -0.39
C GLN A 183 6.52 -0.35 -0.82
N PRO A 184 5.32 -0.95 -0.95
CA PRO A 184 5.20 -2.31 -1.44
C PRO A 184 5.81 -2.46 -2.84
N THR A 185 6.00 -3.70 -3.27
CA THR A 185 6.30 -3.96 -4.68
C THR A 185 5.09 -3.62 -5.54
N SER A 186 5.30 -3.34 -6.83
CA SER A 186 4.18 -3.08 -7.75
C SER A 186 3.16 -4.21 -7.75
N GLN A 187 3.62 -5.47 -7.63
CA GLN A 187 2.71 -6.62 -7.54
C GLN A 187 1.84 -6.58 -6.29
N ASN A 188 2.42 -6.26 -5.12
CA ASN A 188 1.67 -6.20 -3.86
C ASN A 188 0.67 -5.04 -3.86
N PHE A 189 1.04 -3.89 -4.42
CA PHE A 189 0.14 -2.75 -4.59
C PHE A 189 -1.06 -3.13 -5.46
N GLU A 190 -0.82 -3.65 -6.67
CA GLU A 190 -1.88 -4.08 -7.59
C GLU A 190 -2.75 -5.19 -7.01
N ASN A 191 -2.15 -6.20 -6.36
CA ASN A 191 -2.89 -7.28 -5.71
C ASN A 191 -3.84 -6.71 -4.64
N SER A 192 -3.35 -5.81 -3.78
CA SER A 192 -4.15 -5.22 -2.70
C SER A 192 -5.25 -4.32 -3.25
N LEU A 193 -4.95 -3.53 -4.28
CA LEU A 193 -5.92 -2.71 -5.00
C LEU A 193 -7.04 -3.56 -5.63
N ALA A 194 -6.69 -4.61 -6.37
CA ALA A 194 -7.65 -5.52 -6.97
C ALA A 194 -8.56 -6.18 -5.93
N ILE A 195 -8.00 -6.65 -4.82
CA ILE A 195 -8.78 -7.24 -3.72
C ILE A 195 -9.74 -6.22 -3.12
N ARG A 196 -9.30 -4.96 -2.93
CA ARG A 196 -10.14 -3.88 -2.43
C ARG A 196 -11.30 -3.59 -3.40
N LEU A 197 -11.02 -3.52 -4.71
CA LEU A 197 -12.03 -3.34 -5.75
C LEU A 197 -13.07 -4.47 -5.76
N ILE A 198 -12.62 -5.73 -5.71
CA ILE A 198 -13.52 -6.90 -5.66
C ILE A 198 -14.45 -6.86 -4.43
N LYS A 199 -13.93 -6.44 -3.27
CA LYS A 199 -14.71 -6.33 -2.03
C LYS A 199 -15.75 -5.22 -2.10
N LEU A 200 -15.37 -4.07 -2.67
CA LEU A 200 -16.28 -2.93 -2.82
C LEU A 200 -17.36 -3.21 -3.88
N SER A 201 -17.04 -3.96 -4.94
CA SER A 201 -18.00 -4.37 -5.97
C SER A 201 -19.12 -5.30 -5.47
N ARG A 202 -19.05 -5.78 -4.22
CA ARG A 202 -20.06 -6.67 -3.63
C ARG A 202 -21.26 -5.92 -3.07
N LYS A 203 -21.08 -4.64 -2.72
CA LYS A 203 -22.15 -3.79 -2.23
C LYS A 203 -22.78 -3.09 -3.44
N ASP A 204 -24.11 -2.98 -3.43
CA ASP A 204 -24.89 -2.16 -4.37
C ASP A 204 -24.23 -0.76 -4.50
N PRO A 205 -24.30 -0.05 -5.65
CA PRO A 205 -23.36 1.00 -6.00
C PRO A 205 -23.59 2.28 -5.18
N ALA A 206 -23.19 2.25 -3.91
CA ALA A 206 -22.88 3.45 -3.18
C ALA A 206 -21.68 4.12 -3.86
N GLN A 207 -21.73 5.45 -3.93
CA GLN A 207 -20.65 6.25 -4.47
C GLN A 207 -19.32 5.87 -3.80
N LEU A 208 -18.32 5.60 -4.62
CA LEU A 208 -17.00 5.21 -4.15
C LEU A 208 -16.10 6.44 -4.12
N LEU A 209 -15.54 6.76 -2.96
CA LEU A 209 -14.59 7.85 -2.84
C LEU A 209 -13.15 7.38 -3.00
N LEU A 210 -12.32 8.20 -3.65
CA LEU A 210 -10.91 7.92 -3.87
C LEU A 210 -10.10 9.22 -3.85
N GLU A 211 -8.85 9.16 -3.39
CA GLU A 211 -7.94 10.32 -3.29
C GLU A 211 -7.58 10.89 -4.67
N ASP A 212 -7.47 12.22 -4.77
CA ASP A 212 -6.94 12.91 -5.96
C ASP A 212 -5.42 12.72 -6.08
N GLU A 213 -5.01 11.51 -6.47
CA GLU A 213 -3.63 11.14 -6.68
C GLU A 213 -3.19 11.31 -8.14
N SER A 214 -1.92 11.63 -8.32
CA SER A 214 -1.31 11.63 -9.65
C SER A 214 -1.18 10.20 -10.18
N HIS A 215 -0.82 10.05 -11.45
CA HIS A 215 -0.60 8.73 -12.07
C HIS A 215 0.41 7.85 -11.30
N LEU A 216 1.30 8.46 -10.52
CA LEU A 216 2.23 7.79 -9.62
C LEU A 216 1.97 8.15 -8.16
N ILE A 217 2.09 7.14 -7.28
CA ILE A 217 2.15 7.30 -5.83
C ILE A 217 3.54 6.85 -5.37
N GLY A 218 4.45 7.81 -5.18
CA GLY A 218 5.88 7.51 -5.07
C GLY A 218 6.39 6.82 -6.34
N LYS A 219 6.85 5.56 -6.23
CA LYS A 219 7.30 4.75 -7.38
C LYS A 219 6.21 3.86 -7.99
N LEU A 220 5.02 3.83 -7.37
CA LEU A 220 3.95 2.90 -7.74
C LEU A 220 3.04 3.53 -8.79
N LEU A 221 2.75 2.76 -9.82
CA LEU A 221 1.88 3.15 -10.92
C LEU A 221 0.43 2.81 -10.57
N ILE A 222 -0.46 3.79 -10.63
CA ILE A 222 -1.90 3.52 -10.61
C ILE A 222 -2.25 2.84 -11.94
N PRO A 223 -2.96 1.68 -11.95
CA PRO A 223 -3.35 1.03 -13.18
C PRO A 223 -4.03 2.01 -14.16
N PRO A 224 -3.60 2.07 -15.44
CA PRO A 224 -4.07 3.10 -16.37
C PRO A 224 -5.58 3.19 -16.51
N VAL A 225 -6.29 2.05 -16.47
CA VAL A 225 -7.75 1.99 -16.55
C VAL A 225 -8.43 2.64 -15.34
N LEU A 226 -7.87 2.45 -14.14
CA LEU A 226 -8.35 3.13 -12.93
C LEU A 226 -8.02 4.62 -12.97
N PHE A 227 -6.81 4.98 -13.39
CA PHE A 227 -6.40 6.38 -13.48
C PHE A 227 -7.26 7.16 -14.49
N TYR A 228 -7.56 6.57 -15.65
CA TYR A 228 -8.49 7.15 -16.61
C TYR A 228 -9.90 7.31 -16.01
N ARG A 229 -10.38 6.31 -15.25
CA ARG A 229 -11.65 6.46 -14.53
C ARG A 229 -11.61 7.63 -13.56
N MET A 230 -10.52 7.80 -12.80
CA MET A 230 -10.33 8.93 -11.87
C MET A 230 -10.35 10.28 -12.62
N SER A 231 -9.70 10.37 -13.78
CA SER A 231 -9.66 11.62 -14.55
C SER A 231 -11.01 12.04 -15.12
N GLU A 232 -11.91 11.10 -15.38
CA GLU A 232 -13.28 11.39 -15.85
C GLU A 232 -14.30 11.51 -14.71
N SER A 233 -13.88 11.32 -13.46
CA SER A 233 -14.80 11.31 -12.32
C SER A 233 -15.07 12.70 -11.76
N PRO A 234 -16.26 12.94 -11.18
CA PRO A 234 -16.56 14.14 -10.42
C PRO A 234 -15.55 14.38 -9.29
N LEU A 235 -15.24 15.64 -9.04
CA LEU A 235 -14.25 16.09 -8.07
C LEU A 235 -14.92 16.88 -6.93
N LEU A 236 -14.73 16.41 -5.70
CA LEU A 236 -15.00 17.16 -4.47
C LEU A 236 -13.72 17.83 -4.01
N VAL A 237 -13.77 19.12 -3.67
CA VAL A 237 -12.60 19.84 -3.16
C VAL A 237 -12.78 20.15 -1.68
N LEU A 238 -11.96 19.51 -0.85
CA LEU A 238 -11.88 19.81 0.57
C LEU A 238 -11.17 21.14 0.80
N GLU A 239 -11.90 22.09 1.37
CA GLU A 239 -11.41 23.40 1.77
C GLU A 239 -11.11 23.39 3.28
N THR A 240 -9.86 23.70 3.61
CA THR A 240 -9.36 23.66 4.99
C THR A 240 -8.51 24.91 5.24
N PRO A 241 -8.76 25.67 6.32
CA PRO A 241 -7.96 26.84 6.67
C PRO A 241 -6.47 26.50 6.79
N ILE A 242 -5.59 27.46 6.47
CA ILE A 242 -4.15 27.24 6.45
C ILE A 242 -3.60 26.84 7.83
N GLU A 243 -4.19 27.35 8.90
CA GLU A 243 -3.85 27.05 10.29
C GLU A 243 -4.11 25.57 10.61
N GLU A 244 -5.27 25.06 10.22
CA GLU A 244 -5.61 23.64 10.40
C GLU A 244 -4.74 22.75 9.51
N ARG A 245 -4.48 23.16 8.26
CA ARG A 245 -3.58 22.43 7.36
C ARG A 245 -2.16 22.32 7.91
N ALA A 246 -1.63 23.41 8.45
CA ALA A 246 -0.31 23.45 9.07
C ALA A 246 -0.26 22.55 10.31
N ARG A 247 -1.33 22.53 11.13
CA ARG A 247 -1.43 21.61 12.28
C ARG A 247 -1.51 20.15 11.86
N ASN A 248 -2.23 19.82 10.78
CA ASN A 248 -2.26 18.45 10.24
C ASN A 248 -0.86 18.00 9.78
N VAL A 249 -0.14 18.86 9.03
CA VAL A 249 1.25 18.60 8.60
C VAL A 249 2.18 18.47 9.81
N LEU A 250 2.01 19.30 10.83
CA LEU A 250 2.77 19.22 12.07
C LEU A 250 2.57 17.89 12.79
N GLY A 251 1.31 17.46 12.93
CA GLY A 251 0.95 16.17 13.50
C GLY A 251 1.64 15.02 12.79
N GLU A 252 1.46 14.95 11.46
CA GLU A 252 1.95 13.84 10.66
C GLU A 252 3.49 13.80 10.57
N TYR A 253 4.15 14.93 10.35
CA TYR A 253 5.58 14.93 9.98
C TYR A 253 6.53 15.33 11.10
N VAL A 254 6.02 15.82 12.23
CA VAL A 254 6.85 16.24 13.38
C VAL A 254 6.44 15.46 14.62
N ILE A 255 5.18 15.53 15.03
CA ILE A 255 4.71 14.95 16.30
C ILE A 255 4.75 13.41 16.22
N ASP A 256 4.15 12.82 15.20
CA ASP A 256 4.14 11.35 15.02
C ASP A 256 5.56 10.78 14.94
N GLU A 257 6.43 11.42 14.15
CA GLU A 257 7.84 11.01 14.00
C GLU A 257 8.60 11.17 15.33
N TRP A 258 8.40 12.28 16.03
CA TRP A 258 8.98 12.50 17.34
C TRP A 258 8.58 11.40 18.33
N THR A 259 7.29 11.20 18.52
CA THR A 259 6.76 10.27 19.51
C THR A 259 7.12 8.82 19.20
N THR A 260 7.07 8.42 17.93
CA THR A 260 7.32 7.02 17.56
C THR A 260 8.79 6.66 17.51
N ARG A 261 9.68 7.64 17.25
CA ARG A 261 11.06 7.34 16.87
C ARG A 261 12.11 8.15 17.59
N TYR A 262 11.95 9.46 17.67
CA TYR A 262 13.05 10.34 18.06
C TYR A 262 13.06 10.67 19.57
N GLN A 263 11.91 10.62 20.24
CA GLN A 263 11.79 11.01 21.66
C GLN A 263 12.65 10.18 22.61
N HIS A 264 12.98 8.94 22.24
CA HIS A 264 13.77 8.01 23.05
C HIS A 264 15.28 8.05 22.72
N LEU A 265 15.69 8.85 21.73
CA LEU A 265 17.08 8.93 21.30
C LEU A 265 17.80 10.07 22.05
N PRO A 266 19.07 9.88 22.48
CA PRO A 266 19.84 10.92 23.16
C PRO A 266 19.95 12.24 22.38
N ASN A 267 19.97 12.17 21.03
CA ASN A 267 20.03 13.32 20.13
C ASN A 267 18.76 13.45 19.27
N GLY A 268 17.60 13.03 19.80
CA GLY A 268 16.34 12.96 19.06
C GLY A 268 15.97 14.22 18.30
N HIS A 269 16.14 15.40 18.92
CA HIS A 269 15.78 16.68 18.30
C HIS A 269 16.62 16.97 17.05
N ASN A 270 17.93 16.73 17.13
CA ASN A 270 18.85 16.93 16.02
C ASN A 270 18.60 15.92 14.89
N GLU A 271 18.30 14.66 15.23
CA GLU A 271 17.95 13.62 14.26
C GLU A 271 16.62 13.92 13.54
N LEU A 272 15.62 14.44 14.25
CA LEU A 272 14.37 14.91 13.65
C LEU A 272 14.63 16.08 12.68
N ALA A 273 15.42 17.07 13.09
CA ALA A 273 15.78 18.21 12.26
C ALA A 273 16.55 17.78 10.99
N LEU A 274 17.49 16.84 11.13
CA LEU A 274 18.23 16.26 10.00
C LEU A 274 17.30 15.53 9.04
N MET A 275 16.33 14.77 9.55
CA MET A 275 15.32 14.10 8.73
C MET A 275 14.48 15.10 7.95
N LEU A 276 13.96 16.15 8.61
CA LEU A 276 13.16 17.20 7.97
C LEU A 276 13.95 17.94 6.89
N LYS A 277 15.20 18.33 7.18
CA LYS A 277 16.10 18.99 6.20
C LYS A 277 16.45 18.07 5.03
N THR A 278 16.61 16.77 5.28
CA THR A 278 16.83 15.78 4.21
C THR A 278 15.62 15.69 3.28
N LYS A 279 14.39 15.68 3.82
CA LYS A 279 13.15 15.72 3.02
C LYS A 279 13.04 17.04 2.25
N LEU A 280 13.32 18.18 2.87
CA LEU A 280 13.35 19.49 2.23
C LEU A 280 14.35 19.54 1.06
N LYS A 281 15.54 18.93 1.22
CA LYS A 281 16.57 18.89 0.18
C LYS A 281 16.09 18.18 -1.10
N LYS A 282 15.20 17.18 -0.99
CA LYS A 282 14.63 16.48 -2.15
C LYS A 282 13.79 17.39 -3.06
N ILE A 283 13.23 18.47 -2.51
CA ILE A 283 12.44 19.46 -3.28
C ILE A 283 13.18 20.76 -3.60
N SER A 284 14.42 20.91 -3.11
CA SER A 284 15.23 22.14 -3.25
C SER A 284 15.26 22.71 -4.68
N LYS A 285 15.39 21.85 -5.71
CA LYS A 285 15.43 22.28 -7.12
C LYS A 285 14.18 23.05 -7.55
N LYS A 286 13.00 22.64 -7.09
CA LYS A 286 11.72 23.32 -7.38
C LYS A 286 11.42 24.44 -6.39
N LEU A 287 11.90 24.31 -5.16
CA LEU A 287 11.69 25.29 -4.09
C LEU A 287 12.49 26.59 -4.31
N GLY A 288 13.67 26.48 -4.91
CA GLY A 288 14.62 27.59 -5.09
C GLY A 288 15.52 27.78 -3.86
N GLY A 289 16.74 28.26 -4.08
CA GLY A 289 17.77 28.34 -3.03
C GLY A 289 17.42 29.28 -1.88
N ALA A 290 16.81 30.43 -2.18
CA ALA A 290 16.43 31.41 -1.16
C ALA A 290 15.38 30.85 -0.20
N LEU A 291 14.27 30.31 -0.72
CA LEU A 291 13.21 29.72 0.08
C LEU A 291 13.65 28.44 0.80
N PHE A 292 14.54 27.65 0.18
CA PHE A 292 15.16 26.50 0.84
C PHE A 292 15.92 26.92 2.09
N ASN A 293 16.80 27.93 2.00
CA ASN A 293 17.59 28.40 3.13
C ASN A 293 16.70 29.01 4.23
N GLU A 294 15.66 29.73 3.84
CA GLU A 294 14.67 30.30 4.76
C GLU A 294 13.98 29.20 5.57
N ILE A 295 13.38 28.20 4.90
CA ILE A 295 12.67 27.09 5.56
C ILE A 295 13.63 26.24 6.40
N ALA A 296 14.86 25.99 5.91
CA ALA A 296 15.86 25.25 6.67
C ALA A 296 16.24 25.98 7.97
N GLY A 297 16.43 27.30 7.92
CA GLY A 297 16.69 28.11 9.11
C GLY A 297 15.50 28.13 10.08
N ASP A 298 14.26 28.15 9.57
CA ASP A 298 13.08 28.04 10.43
C ASP A 298 12.96 26.66 11.09
N ILE A 299 13.38 25.57 10.43
CA ILE A 299 13.46 24.24 11.04
C ILE A 299 14.49 24.23 12.19
N ASP A 300 15.66 24.85 11.99
CA ASP A 300 16.69 24.93 13.02
C ASP A 300 16.20 25.70 14.26
N LYS A 301 15.59 26.89 14.05
CA LYS A 301 14.96 27.67 15.12
C LYS A 301 13.85 26.91 15.84
N ALA A 302 12.99 26.21 15.09
CA ALA A 302 11.92 25.43 15.67
C ALA A 302 12.46 24.29 16.55
N THR A 303 13.56 23.67 16.14
CA THR A 303 14.25 22.61 16.87
C THR A 303 14.81 23.13 18.20
N GLU A 304 15.49 24.29 18.21
CA GLU A 304 15.99 24.94 19.43
C GLU A 304 14.87 25.27 20.43
N GLN A 305 13.72 25.74 19.92
CA GLN A 305 12.55 26.03 20.76
C GLN A 305 11.89 24.76 21.30
N HIS A 306 11.79 23.72 20.47
CA HIS A 306 11.27 22.43 20.92
C HIS A 306 12.14 21.83 22.02
N MET A 307 13.47 21.98 21.95
CA MET A 307 14.40 21.56 23.01
C MET A 307 14.22 22.32 24.33
N SER A 308 13.83 23.60 24.29
CA SER A 308 13.77 24.46 25.48
C SER A 308 12.38 24.54 26.12
N ALA A 309 11.30 24.40 25.34
CA ALA A 309 9.93 24.63 25.81
C ALA A 309 9.01 23.41 25.67
N SER A 310 9.50 22.27 25.15
CA SER A 310 8.72 21.03 24.95
C SER A 310 7.41 21.23 24.18
N THR A 311 7.36 22.22 23.30
CA THR A 311 6.22 22.53 22.41
C THR A 311 6.63 22.40 20.94
N PHE A 312 5.67 22.04 20.10
CA PHE A 312 5.82 21.88 18.66
C PHE A 312 5.34 23.11 17.87
N ASP A 313 4.75 24.11 18.51
CA ASP A 313 4.10 25.24 17.81
C ASP A 313 5.10 26.05 16.97
N SER A 314 6.37 26.08 17.37
CA SER A 314 7.45 26.71 16.61
C SER A 314 7.61 26.14 15.19
N HIS A 315 7.25 24.86 14.99
CA HIS A 315 7.29 24.22 13.68
C HIS A 315 6.15 24.69 12.75
N LEU A 316 5.12 25.40 13.24
CA LEU A 316 4.05 25.93 12.38
C LEU A 316 4.56 26.97 11.38
N VAL A 317 5.63 27.70 11.72
CA VAL A 317 6.19 28.76 10.86
C VAL A 317 6.67 28.19 9.52
N TRP A 318 7.53 27.18 9.58
CA TRP A 318 8.08 26.59 8.36
C TRP A 318 7.04 25.75 7.61
N THR A 319 6.10 25.10 8.31
CA THR A 319 5.03 24.33 7.65
C THR A 319 4.09 25.23 6.86
N GLN A 320 3.67 26.37 7.42
CA GLN A 320 2.84 27.35 6.71
C GLN A 320 3.54 27.92 5.47
N LYS A 321 4.83 28.27 5.58
CA LYS A 321 5.63 28.74 4.44
C LYS A 321 5.74 27.67 3.36
N LEU A 322 6.00 26.43 3.76
CA LEU A 322 6.08 25.31 2.82
C LEU A 322 4.74 25.06 2.12
N LEU A 323 3.62 25.09 2.84
CA LEU A 323 2.29 24.93 2.26
C LEU A 323 1.99 26.03 1.23
N THR A 324 2.06 27.29 1.66
CA THR A 324 1.64 28.44 0.85
C THR A 324 2.58 28.77 -0.31
N ARG A 325 3.89 28.57 -0.14
CA ARG A 325 4.90 28.99 -1.14
C ARG A 325 5.37 27.86 -2.06
N TYR A 326 5.10 26.60 -1.71
CA TYR A 326 5.49 25.45 -2.54
C TYR A 326 4.30 24.60 -2.98
N TYR A 327 3.48 24.11 -2.06
CA TYR A 327 2.40 23.18 -2.40
C TYR A 327 1.20 23.86 -3.05
N ASP A 328 0.76 25.00 -2.53
CA ASP A 328 -0.46 25.66 -2.99
C ASP A 328 -0.38 26.13 -4.46
N PRO A 329 0.73 26.74 -4.94
CA PRO A 329 0.85 27.08 -6.36
C PRO A 329 0.78 25.87 -7.28
N MET A 330 1.39 24.74 -6.87
CA MET A 330 1.35 23.50 -7.64
C MET A 330 -0.05 22.90 -7.70
N TYR A 331 -0.75 22.88 -6.56
CA TYR A 331 -2.11 22.36 -6.48
C TYR A 331 -3.11 23.25 -7.22
N ALA A 332 -3.01 24.58 -7.10
CA ALA A 332 -3.87 25.52 -7.79
C ALA A 332 -3.81 25.33 -9.32
N HIS A 333 -2.61 25.10 -9.87
CA HIS A 333 -2.45 24.79 -11.29
C HIS A 333 -3.08 23.43 -11.66
N HIS A 334 -2.96 22.41 -10.82
CA HIS A 334 -3.60 21.11 -11.04
C HIS A 334 -5.13 21.22 -11.00
N LEU A 335 -5.67 21.88 -9.97
CA LEU A 335 -7.10 22.10 -9.80
C LEU A 335 -7.69 22.94 -10.95
N GLY A 336 -6.96 23.94 -11.45
CA GLY A 336 -7.38 24.73 -12.61
C GLY A 336 -7.61 23.89 -13.87
N LYS A 337 -6.79 22.85 -14.11
CA LYS A 337 -6.98 21.91 -15.22
C LYS A 337 -8.22 21.02 -15.07
N ASN A 338 -8.69 20.85 -13.84
CA ASN A 338 -9.76 19.93 -13.49
C ASN A 338 -11.07 20.65 -13.08
N GLN A 339 -11.14 21.97 -13.29
CA GLN A 339 -12.23 22.81 -12.81
C GLN A 339 -13.60 22.39 -13.34
N SER A 340 -13.67 21.90 -14.58
CA SER A 340 -14.90 21.42 -15.22
C SER A 340 -15.53 20.20 -14.53
N ARG A 341 -14.76 19.46 -13.74
CA ARG A 341 -15.22 18.25 -13.02
C ARG A 341 -15.57 18.54 -11.56
N VAL A 342 -15.32 19.75 -11.06
CA VAL A 342 -15.59 20.09 -9.67
C VAL A 342 -17.10 20.23 -9.47
N ILE A 343 -17.69 19.33 -8.69
CA ILE A 343 -19.12 19.35 -8.39
C ILE A 343 -19.43 20.05 -7.06
N TYR A 344 -18.47 20.12 -6.13
CA TYR A 344 -18.64 20.83 -4.87
C TYR A 344 -17.31 21.19 -4.21
N ARG A 345 -17.32 22.28 -3.44
CA ARG A 345 -16.20 22.72 -2.59
C ARG A 345 -16.76 23.09 -1.22
N GLY A 346 -16.07 22.67 -0.16
CA GLY A 346 -16.49 22.99 1.20
C GLY A 346 -15.66 22.31 2.27
N GLN A 347 -16.05 22.51 3.52
CA GLN A 347 -15.38 21.91 4.67
C GLN A 347 -15.81 20.44 4.86
N THR A 348 -15.10 19.75 5.76
CA THR A 348 -15.32 18.32 6.04
C THR A 348 -16.78 17.97 6.31
N ASN A 349 -17.46 18.73 7.19
CA ASN A 349 -18.84 18.44 7.58
C ASN A 349 -19.83 18.59 6.41
N ASP A 350 -19.63 19.60 5.57
CA ASP A 350 -20.51 19.86 4.42
C ASP A 350 -20.34 18.77 3.36
N ILE A 351 -19.09 18.39 3.07
CA ILE A 351 -18.76 17.30 2.14
C ILE A 351 -19.35 15.98 2.63
N LEU A 352 -19.16 15.63 3.91
CA LEU A 352 -19.71 14.40 4.48
C LEU A 352 -21.24 14.39 4.43
N THR A 353 -21.89 15.51 4.76
CA THR A 353 -23.34 15.63 4.69
C THR A 353 -23.84 15.37 3.27
N LYS A 354 -23.20 15.96 2.26
CA LYS A 354 -23.57 15.74 0.85
C LYS A 354 -23.35 14.30 0.38
N ILE A 355 -22.26 13.65 0.79
CA ILE A 355 -21.99 12.24 0.47
C ILE A 355 -23.06 11.34 1.10
N LEU A 356 -23.42 11.59 2.37
CA LEU A 356 -24.37 10.77 3.12
C LEU A 356 -25.82 10.96 2.65
N THR A 357 -26.17 12.17 2.25
CA THR A 357 -27.53 12.52 1.77
C THR A 357 -27.72 12.29 0.27
N GLN A 358 -26.66 11.90 -0.46
CA GLN A 358 -26.65 11.72 -1.92
C GLN A 358 -27.07 12.96 -2.72
N THR A 359 -27.00 14.16 -2.13
CA THR A 359 -27.38 15.43 -2.79
C THR A 359 -26.22 16.03 -3.62
N LEU A 360 -25.49 15.18 -4.32
CA LEU A 360 -24.43 15.59 -5.25
C LEU A 360 -25.06 15.77 -6.63
N GLU A 361 -25.94 16.76 -6.75
CA GLU A 361 -26.53 17.23 -8.02
C GLU A 361 -25.86 18.54 -8.46
#